data_AF-A0AA88U9D2-F1
#
_entry.id   AF-A0AA88U9D2-F1
#
_cell.length_a   1.000
_cell.length_b   1.000
_cell.length_c   1.000
_cell.angle_alpha   90.00
_cell.angle_beta   90.00
_cell.angle_gamma   90.00
#
_symmetry.space_group_name_H-M   'P 1'
#
loop_
_entity.id
_entity.type
_entity.pdbx_description
1 polymer ?
#
loop_
_entity_poly.entity_id
_entity_poly.type
_entity_poly.pdbx_seq_one_letter_code
_entity_poly.pdbx_strand_id
1 'polypeptide(L)' 'MRSPGMLLQEDLLLFERVQKVSTTHFIKHFNCNKKTAEELFVDSNAQIRENAKEWLKLTAENYSIVAVLIATVAFSAA' A
#
# COMPACT_ATOMS: atom_id res chain seq x y z
N MET A 1 15.44 3.98 -5.15
CA MET A 1 14.29 3.23 -5.69
C MET A 1 13.10 3.45 -4.78
N ARG A 2 11.89 3.75 -5.30
CA ARG A 2 10.68 3.77 -4.47
C ARG A 2 10.29 2.34 -4.11
N SER A 3 9.90 2.11 -2.85
CA SER A 3 9.37 0.81 -2.45
C SER A 3 7.95 0.61 -2.98
N PRO A 4 7.50 -0.63 -3.17
CA PRO A 4 6.12 -0.91 -3.58
C PRO A 4 5.08 -0.30 -2.63
N GLY A 5 5.38 -0.27 -1.32
CA GLY A 5 4.52 0.38 -0.32
C GLY A 5 4.39 1.90 -0.51
N MET A 6 5.48 2.58 -0.89
CA MET A 6 5.44 4.02 -1.19
C MET A 6 4.66 4.32 -2.46
N LEU A 7 4.81 3.49 -3.51
CA LEU A 7 4.06 3.66 -4.76
C LEU A 7 2.55 3.52 -4.51
N LEU A 8 2.14 2.49 -3.77
CA LEU A 8 0.75 2.29 -3.40
C LEU A 8 0.19 3.46 -2.58
N GLN A 9 1.00 4.01 -1.66
CA GLN A 9 0.61 5.15 -0.83
C GLN A 9 0.42 6.42 -1.66
N GLU A 10 1.33 6.70 -2.58
CA GLU A 10 1.24 7.86 -3.48
C GLU A 10 0.00 7.77 -4.37
N ASP A 11 -0.28 6.60 -4.94
CA ASP A 11 -1.45 6.37 -5.80
C ASP A 11 -2.76 6.53 -5.02
N LEU A 12 -2.82 6.05 -3.77
CA LEU A 12 -3.98 6.23 -2.90
C LEU A 12 -4.23 7.71 -2.56
N LEU A 13 -3.17 8.45 -2.19
CA LEU A 13 -3.28 9.87 -1.87
C LEU A 13 -3.69 10.69 -3.10
N LEU A 14 -3.21 10.32 -4.28
CA LEU A 14 -3.63 10.94 -5.54
C LEU A 14 -5.11 10.66 -5.80
N PHE A 15 -5.55 9.41 -5.63
CA PHE A 15 -6.96 9.03 -5.80
C PHE A 15 -7.89 9.82 -4.87
N GLU A 16 -7.57 9.90 -3.58
CA GLU A 16 -8.34 10.68 -2.60
C GLU A 16 -8.39 12.17 -2.95
N ARG A 17 -7.27 12.73 -3.43
CA ARG A 17 -7.21 14.14 -3.85
C ARG A 17 -8.11 14.39 -5.06
N VAL A 18 -8.06 13.51 -6.07
CA VAL A 18 -8.91 13.60 -7.27
C VAL A 18 -10.38 13.42 -6.92
N GLN A 19 -10.68 12.50 -5.99
CA GLN A 19 -12.04 12.29 -5.50
C GLN A 19 -12.59 13.53 -4.78
N LYS A 20 -11.76 14.22 -3.98
CA LYS A 20 -12.15 15.42 -3.24
C LYS A 20 -12.46 16.62 -4.14
N VAL A 21 -11.75 16.77 -5.26
CA VAL A 21 -11.99 17.86 -6.22
C VAL A 21 -13.05 17.50 -7.26
N SER A 22 -13.41 16.22 -7.39
CA SER A 22 -14.44 15.76 -8.32
C SER A 22 -15.84 16.12 -7.82
N THR A 23 -16.71 16.52 -8.74
CA THR A 23 -18.13 16.71 -8.46
C THR A 23 -18.76 15.37 -8.05
N THR A 24 -19.61 15.38 -7.02
CA THR A 24 -20.29 14.20 -6.45
C THR A 24 -21.01 13.33 -7.49
N HIS A 25 -21.52 13.92 -8.58
CA HIS A 25 -22.16 13.20 -9.68
C HIS A 25 -21.21 12.26 -10.44
N PHE A 26 -19.91 12.56 -10.48
CA PHE A 26 -18.92 11.74 -11.19
C PHE A 26 -18.37 10.58 -10.35
N ILE A 27 -18.51 10.62 -9.02
CA ILE A 27 -17.95 9.60 -8.13
C ILE A 27 -18.56 8.21 -8.39
N LYS A 28 -19.86 8.17 -8.68
CA LYS A 28 -20.61 6.93 -8.98
C LYS A 28 -20.81 6.70 -10.48
N HIS A 29 -20.15 7.49 -11.32
CA HIS A 29 -20.27 7.34 -12.77
C HIS A 29 -19.49 6.11 -13.23
N PHE A 30 -20.12 5.31 -14.09
CA PHE A 30 -19.47 4.13 -14.68
C PHE A 30 -18.72 4.51 -15.95
N ASN A 31 -17.52 3.94 -16.14
CA ASN A 31 -16.85 4.02 -17.44
C ASN A 31 -17.55 3.11 -18.48
N CYS A 32 -17.04 3.10 -19.72
CA CYS A 32 -17.53 2.23 -20.80
C CYS A 32 -17.50 0.72 -20.46
N ASN A 33 -16.68 0.33 -19.48
CA ASN A 33 -16.55 -1.04 -18.99
C ASN A 33 -17.43 -1.33 -17.77
N LYS A 34 -18.40 -0.45 -17.46
CA LYS A 34 -19.29 -0.56 -16.28
C LYS A 34 -18.56 -0.61 -14.94
N LYS A 35 -17.39 0.05 -14.83
CA LYS A 35 -16.63 0.18 -13.58
C LYS A 35 -16.70 1.59 -13.03
N THR A 36 -16.86 1.71 -11.73
CA THR A 36 -16.66 2.94 -10.97
C THR A 36 -15.18 3.32 -10.91
N ALA A 37 -14.89 4.56 -10.52
CA ALA A 37 -13.51 5.01 -10.32
C ALA A 37 -12.77 4.19 -9.25
N GLU A 38 -13.47 3.75 -8.21
CA GLU A 38 -12.93 2.91 -7.14
C GLU A 38 -12.59 1.50 -7.64
N GLU A 39 -13.50 0.84 -8.36
CA GLU A 39 -13.23 -0.47 -8.96
C GLU A 39 -12.05 -0.42 -9.94
N LEU A 40 -11.98 0.64 -10.77
CA LEU A 40 -10.87 0.85 -11.68
C LEU A 40 -9.55 1.04 -10.92
N PHE A 41 -9.57 1.78 -9.80
CA PHE A 41 -8.40 1.99 -8.96
C PHE A 41 -7.91 0.69 -8.34
N VAL A 42 -8.81 -0.13 -7.79
CA VAL A 42 -8.49 -1.43 -7.20
C VAL A 42 -7.88 -2.38 -8.23
N ASP A 43 -8.49 -2.46 -9.43
CA ASP A 43 -8.00 -3.32 -10.50
C ASP A 43 -6.63 -2.90 -11.00
N SER A 44 -6.43 -1.59 -11.20
CA SER A 44 -5.16 -1.05 -11.70
C SER A 44 -4.02 -1.24 -10.70
N ASN A 45 -4.33 -1.21 -9.40
CA ASN A 45 -3.35 -1.34 -8.32
C ASN A 45 -3.17 -2.77 -7.81
N ALA A 46 -3.84 -3.78 -8.38
CA ALA A 46 -3.81 -5.16 -7.87
C ALA A 46 -2.38 -5.70 -7.72
N GLN A 47 -1.54 -5.54 -8.75
CA GLN A 47 -0.14 -5.98 -8.73
C GLN A 47 0.69 -5.24 -7.68
N ILE A 48 0.56 -3.91 -7.61
CA ILE A 48 1.32 -3.07 -6.68
C ILE A 48 0.92 -3.38 -5.24
N ARG A 49 -0.35 -3.68 -4.99
CA ARG A 49 -0.87 -4.10 -3.68
C ARG A 49 -0.25 -5.40 -3.21
N GLU A 50 -0.18 -6.43 -4.06
CA GLU A 50 0.48 -7.68 -3.70
C GLU A 50 1.98 -7.47 -3.46
N ASN A 51 2.66 -6.72 -4.33
CA ASN A 51 4.08 -6.40 -4.14
C ASN A 51 4.33 -5.59 -2.86
N ALA A 52 3.46 -4.65 -2.52
CA ALA A 52 3.53 -3.86 -1.28
C ALA A 52 3.32 -4.74 -0.05
N LYS A 53 2.37 -5.67 -0.11
CA LYS A 53 2.10 -6.64 0.96
C LYS A 53 3.30 -7.57 1.20
N GLU A 54 3.87 -8.13 0.13
CA GLU A 54 5.07 -8.96 0.23
C GLU A 54 6.27 -8.15 0.77
N TRP A 55 6.47 -6.95 0.24
CA TRP A 55 7.54 -6.07 0.70
C TRP A 55 7.40 -5.72 2.20
N LEU A 56 6.20 -5.38 2.65
CA LEU A 56 5.91 -5.10 4.07
C LEU A 56 6.15 -6.34 4.95
N LYS A 57 5.72 -7.53 4.49
CA LYS A 57 5.93 -8.78 5.20
C LYS A 57 7.42 -9.09 5.38
N LEU A 58 8.19 -9.08 4.29
CA LEU A 58 9.63 -9.33 4.33
C LEU A 58 10.35 -8.30 5.20
N THR A 59 9.94 -7.04 5.12
CA THR A 59 10.53 -5.96 5.94
C THR A 59 10.25 -6.20 7.43
N ALA A 60 9.01 -6.48 7.81
CA ALA A 60 8.62 -6.74 9.20
C ALA A 60 9.30 -8.00 9.78
N GLU A 61 9.39 -9.08 9.00
CA GLU A 61 10.07 -10.32 9.40
C GLU A 61 11.57 -10.07 9.65
N ASN A 62 12.25 -9.37 8.74
CA ASN A 62 13.67 -9.05 8.88
C ASN A 62 13.93 -8.20 10.14
N TYR A 63 13.12 -7.18 10.41
CA TYR A 63 13.28 -6.36 11.63
C TYR A 63 12.98 -7.14 12.91
N SER A 64 11.98 -8.03 12.89
CA SER A 64 11.65 -8.86 14.04
C SER A 64 12.80 -9.81 14.42
N ILE A 65 13.41 -10.48 13.43
CA ILE A 65 14.56 -11.36 13.65
C ILE A 65 15.74 -10.57 14.23
N VAL A 66 16.04 -9.40 13.66
CA VAL A 66 17.12 -8.54 14.16
C VAL A 66 16.85 -8.10 15.60
N ALA A 67 15.61 -7.71 15.93
CA ALA A 67 15.24 -7.31 17.29
C ALA A 67 15.41 -8.45 18.30
N VAL A 68 15.00 -9.67 17.94
CA VAL A 68 15.18 -10.86 18.78
C VAL A 68 16.67 -11.12 19.05
N LEU A 69 17.52 -11.06 18.02
CA LEU A 69 18.97 -11.24 18.17
C LEU A 69 19.59 -10.21 19.12
N ILE A 70 19.22 -8.94 18.99
CA ILE A 70 19.69 -7.86 19.88
C ILE A 70 19.25 -8.13 21.33
N ALA A 71 17.99 -8.51 21.54
CA ALA A 71 17.46 -8.80 22.87
C ALA A 71 18.16 -9.99 23.54
N THR A 72 18.44 -11.06 22.80
CA THR A 72 19.19 -12.21 23.31
C THR A 72 20.60 -11.83 23.73
N VAL A 73 21.33 -11.07 22.91
CA VAL A 73 22.68 -10.63 23.24
C VAL A 73 22.69 -9.74 24.49
N ALA A 74 21.75 -8.79 24.59
CA ALA A 74 21.63 -7.92 25.75
C ALA A 74 21.28 -8.71 27.03
N PHE A 75 20.40 -9.71 26.94
CA PHE A 75 20.04 -10.58 28.07
C PHE A 75 21.21 -11.47 28.52
N SER A 76 22.01 -12.01 27.59
CA SER A 76 23.17 -12.82 27.93
C SER A 76 24.36 -12.02 28.49
N ALA A 77 24.40 -10.71 28.24
CA ALA A 77 25.47 -9.82 28.71
C ALA A 77 25.20 -9.18 30.09
N ALA A 78 23.98 -9.30 30.62
CA ALA A 78 23.57 -8.82 31.93
C ALA A 78 23.77 -9.89 33.01
#